data_AF-A0A2E1MKM3-F1
#
_entry.id   AF-A0A2E1MKM3-F1
#
_cell.length_a   1.000
_cell.length_b   1.000
_cell.length_c   1.000
_cell.angle_alpha   90.00
_cell.angle_beta   90.00
_cell.angle_gamma   90.00
#
_symmetry.space_group_name_H-M   'P 1'
#
loop_
_entity.id
_entity.type
_entity.pdbx_description
1 polymer ?
#
loop_
_entity_poly.entity_id
_entity_poly.type
_entity_poly.pdbx_seq_one_letter_code
_entity_poly.pdbx_strand_id
1 'polypeptide(L)'
;MLGNEDIPRLSNYELIEVEKAVFEVSRKQKTQTIPVDLPRENFWSAVRQLLYNLDTECSETIRKEGGQTTKSQLQSRRLNTLRTCVNDTTRLRLNAFAQHAILSNLINKQAISHSSSRTLHKIDWKKHDPAERKFYNGMIDFTEKYKMDVQWDGLLNGPDNFIEEIEIATNHMNLQEFNGNEELDIKNTIPIKSKEINREWKDPEYDDEDRIREIEEFPYQVSHVPPKSELKILDRNSSELRRIKIIKDLNDPIIAEDGTELLLNAGDIESCSLLVADTLIAAGLAEPAPV
;
A
#
# COMPACT_ATOMS: atom_id res chain seq x y z
N MET A 1 31.79 -18.31 18.12
CA MET A 1 31.64 -18.23 19.59
C MET A 1 30.32 -18.91 19.94
N LEU A 2 30.37 -20.17 20.37
CA LEU A 2 29.18 -20.89 20.84
C LEU A 2 28.96 -20.47 22.29
N GLY A 3 27.86 -19.78 22.56
CA GLY A 3 27.40 -19.54 23.92
C GLY A 3 27.06 -20.88 24.54
N ASN A 4 27.97 -21.38 25.38
CA ASN A 4 27.69 -22.42 26.35
C ASN A 4 26.82 -21.79 27.44
N GLU A 5 25.52 -21.65 27.19
CA GLU A 5 24.59 -21.83 28.30
C GLU A 5 24.69 -23.31 28.67
N ASP A 6 24.94 -23.60 29.94
CA ASP A 6 25.11 -24.94 30.48
C ASP A 6 23.81 -25.74 30.31
N ILE A 7 23.57 -26.25 29.10
CA ILE A 7 22.42 -27.10 28.83
C ILE A 7 22.67 -28.39 29.62
N PRO A 8 21.80 -28.73 30.59
CA PRO A 8 21.99 -29.92 31.40
C PRO A 8 22.11 -31.15 30.49
N ARG A 9 23.03 -32.05 30.85
CA ARG A 9 23.18 -33.32 30.15
C ARG A 9 21.90 -34.13 30.32
N LEU A 10 21.34 -34.57 29.20
CA LEU A 10 20.12 -35.37 29.21
C LEU A 10 20.36 -36.77 29.80
N SER A 11 19.41 -37.25 30.59
CA SER A 11 19.33 -38.63 31.05
C SER A 11 19.00 -39.59 29.90
N ASN A 12 19.38 -40.87 30.03
CA ASN A 12 19.05 -41.90 29.04
C ASN A 12 17.56 -41.99 28.70
N TYR A 13 16.69 -41.76 29.70
CA TYR A 13 15.24 -41.71 29.47
C TYR A 13 14.85 -40.51 28.59
N GLU A 14 15.38 -39.34 28.91
CA GLU A 14 15.12 -38.10 28.17
C GLU A 14 15.65 -38.18 26.73
N LEU A 15 16.78 -38.86 26.51
CA LEU A 15 17.32 -39.11 25.16
C LEU A 15 16.34 -39.91 24.29
N ILE A 16 15.69 -40.93 24.85
CA ILE A 16 14.67 -41.73 24.15
C ILE A 16 13.42 -40.88 23.85
N GLU A 17 13.03 -40.00 24.77
CA GLU A 17 11.91 -39.07 24.54
C GLU A 17 12.21 -38.07 23.43
N VAL A 18 13.43 -37.53 23.39
CA VAL A 18 13.88 -36.61 22.34
C VAL A 18 13.89 -37.31 20.99
N GLU A 19 14.36 -38.56 20.92
CA GLU A 19 14.32 -39.34 19.68
C GLU A 19 12.88 -39.51 19.16
N LYS A 20 11.93 -39.87 20.04
CA LYS A 20 10.51 -39.96 19.68
C LYS A 20 9.96 -38.63 19.21
N ALA A 21 10.30 -37.54 19.90
CA ALA A 21 9.88 -36.20 19.56
C ALA A 21 10.37 -35.78 18.16
N VAL A 22 11.59 -36.13 17.77
CA VAL A 22 12.12 -35.86 16.41
C VAL A 22 11.25 -36.52 15.34
N PHE A 23 10.94 -37.81 15.50
CA PHE A 23 10.09 -38.51 14.54
C PHE A 23 8.66 -37.96 14.51
N GLU A 24 8.11 -37.60 15.67
CA GLU A 24 6.77 -37.02 15.77
C GLU A 24 6.68 -35.65 15.07
N VAL A 25 7.62 -34.74 15.36
CA VAL A 25 7.69 -33.42 14.72
C VAL A 25 7.89 -33.58 13.21
N SER A 26 8.79 -34.47 12.78
CA SER A 26 9.01 -34.76 11.36
C SER A 26 7.71 -35.21 10.67
N ARG A 27 6.97 -36.13 11.30
CA ARG A 27 5.70 -36.64 10.76
C ARG A 27 4.63 -35.56 10.69
N LYS A 28 4.46 -34.77 11.75
CA LYS A 28 3.49 -33.67 11.81
C LYS A 28 3.79 -32.60 10.76
N GLN A 29 5.07 -32.23 10.60
CA GLN A 29 5.47 -31.21 9.64
C GLN A 29 5.27 -31.65 8.19
N LYS A 30 5.44 -32.94 7.87
CA LYS A 30 5.16 -33.46 6.52
C LYS A 30 3.71 -33.24 6.06
N THR A 31 2.77 -33.22 7.01
CA THR A 31 1.34 -33.03 6.71
C THR A 31 0.89 -31.57 6.77
N GLN A 32 1.74 -30.66 7.25
CA GLN A 32 1.36 -29.27 7.52
C GLN A 32 2.25 -28.30 6.74
N THR A 33 1.62 -27.31 6.10
CA THR A 33 2.31 -26.18 5.44
C THR A 33 2.68 -25.07 6.42
N ILE A 34 2.14 -25.12 7.64
CA ILE A 34 2.44 -24.20 8.75
C ILE A 34 3.54 -24.82 9.61
N PRO A 35 4.48 -24.02 10.15
CA PRO A 35 5.47 -24.52 11.09
C PRO A 35 4.83 -25.15 12.32
N VAL A 36 5.16 -26.41 12.61
CA VAL A 36 4.66 -27.14 13.77
C VAL A 36 5.32 -26.62 15.05
N ASP A 37 4.60 -26.57 16.16
CA ASP A 37 5.17 -26.20 17.46
C ASP A 37 6.22 -27.24 17.92
N LEU A 38 7.33 -26.76 18.50
CA LEU A 38 8.30 -27.66 19.10
C LEU A 38 7.78 -28.14 20.46
N PRO A 39 8.00 -29.42 20.82
CA PRO A 39 7.54 -29.97 22.10
C PRO A 39 8.38 -29.52 23.29
N ARG A 40 9.56 -28.91 23.06
CA ARG A 40 10.51 -28.44 24.08
C ARG A 40 11.19 -27.14 23.63
N GLU A 41 11.45 -26.24 24.57
CA GLU A 41 12.13 -24.95 24.34
C GLU A 41 13.55 -25.11 23.79
N ASN A 42 14.28 -26.14 24.23
CA ASN A 42 15.65 -26.44 23.81
C ASN A 42 15.76 -27.64 22.87
N PHE A 43 14.75 -27.84 22.00
CA PHE A 43 14.63 -29.03 21.16
C PHE A 43 15.89 -29.33 20.33
N TRP A 44 16.40 -28.36 19.55
CA TRP A 44 17.57 -28.60 18.71
C TRP A 44 18.85 -28.87 19.50
N SER A 45 18.98 -28.27 20.70
CA SER A 45 20.09 -28.57 21.60
C SER A 45 20.03 -29.99 22.14
N ALA A 46 18.83 -30.44 22.53
CA ALA A 46 18.59 -31.80 22.97
C ALA A 46 18.85 -32.83 21.85
N VAL A 47 18.45 -32.51 20.61
CA VAL A 47 18.74 -33.35 19.42
C VAL A 47 20.25 -33.45 19.18
N ARG A 48 21.02 -32.36 19.36
CA ARG A 48 22.48 -32.41 19.26
C ARG A 48 23.10 -33.32 20.32
N GLN A 49 22.64 -33.23 21.57
CA GLN A 49 23.11 -34.11 22.64
C GLN A 49 22.79 -35.59 22.34
N LEU A 50 21.60 -35.88 21.82
CA LEU A 50 21.20 -37.22 21.38
C LEU A 50 22.10 -37.76 20.27
N LEU A 51 22.35 -36.97 19.23
CA LEU A 51 23.22 -37.39 18.12
C LEU A 51 24.65 -37.65 18.60
N TYR A 52 25.18 -36.80 19.48
CA TYR A 52 26.51 -36.99 20.07
C TYR A 52 26.58 -38.25 20.95
N ASN A 53 25.55 -38.51 21.75
CA ASN A 53 25.46 -39.71 22.57
C ASN A 53 25.44 -40.98 21.71
N LEU A 54 24.61 -41.02 20.67
CA LEU A 54 24.54 -42.16 19.75
C LEU A 54 25.84 -42.37 18.97
N ASP A 55 26.53 -41.30 18.57
CA ASP A 55 27.83 -41.37 17.89
C ASP A 55 28.93 -41.93 18.83
N THR A 56 28.90 -41.51 20.10
CA THR A 56 29.79 -42.04 21.15
C THR A 56 29.49 -43.51 21.42
N GLU A 57 28.22 -43.90 21.54
CA GLU A 57 27.79 -45.29 21.74
C GLU A 57 28.26 -46.18 20.57
N CYS A 58 28.12 -45.70 19.32
CA CYS A 58 28.63 -46.40 18.13
C CYS A 58 30.15 -46.60 18.19
N SER A 59 30.89 -45.54 18.53
CA SER A 59 32.36 -45.60 18.62
C SER A 59 32.83 -46.54 19.74
N GLU A 60 32.13 -46.54 20.87
CA GLU A 60 32.40 -47.44 21.98
C GLU A 60 32.14 -48.90 21.63
N THR A 61 31.06 -49.22 20.90
CA THR A 61 30.80 -50.61 20.51
C THR A 61 31.82 -51.13 19.51
N ILE A 62 32.24 -50.32 18.55
CA ILE A 62 33.33 -50.68 17.61
C ILE A 62 34.63 -50.95 18.38
N ARG A 63 34.96 -50.12 19.38
CA ARG A 63 36.16 -50.31 20.22
C ARG A 63 36.08 -51.55 21.10
N LYS A 64 34.94 -51.80 21.75
CA LYS A 64 34.74 -52.93 22.67
C LYS A 64 34.72 -54.27 21.95
N GLU A 65 34.12 -54.31 20.76
CA GLU A 65 33.92 -55.55 19.99
C GLU A 65 35.04 -55.81 18.97
N GLY A 66 36.03 -54.92 18.89
CA GLY A 66 37.24 -55.12 18.09
C GLY A 66 37.05 -54.97 16.57
N GLY A 67 35.96 -54.33 16.14
CA GLY A 67 35.66 -54.13 14.72
C GLY A 67 34.19 -53.89 14.43
N GLN A 68 33.83 -53.90 13.15
CA GLN A 68 32.48 -53.63 12.67
C GLN A 68 31.60 -54.88 12.78
N THR A 69 31.01 -55.09 13.96
CA THR A 69 30.01 -56.14 14.21
C THR A 69 28.62 -55.79 13.67
N THR A 70 27.71 -56.76 13.61
CA THR A 70 26.31 -56.54 13.22
C THR A 70 25.60 -55.53 14.13
N LYS A 71 25.90 -55.54 15.44
CA LYS A 71 25.38 -54.59 16.41
C LYS A 71 25.85 -53.16 16.13
N SER A 72 27.16 -52.96 15.91
CA SER A 72 27.70 -51.64 15.56
C SER A 72 27.13 -51.13 14.22
N GLN A 73 26.94 -52.01 13.24
CA GLN A 73 26.29 -51.65 11.96
C GLN A 73 24.84 -51.19 12.15
N LEU A 74 24.07 -51.87 13.01
CA LEU A 74 22.69 -51.50 13.30
C LEU A 74 22.61 -50.15 14.01
N GLN A 75 23.50 -49.88 14.97
CA GLN A 75 23.59 -48.59 15.65
C GLN A 75 23.96 -47.47 14.66
N SER A 76 24.95 -47.68 13.78
CA SER A 76 25.32 -46.72 12.74
C SER A 76 24.16 -46.44 11.78
N ARG A 77 23.38 -47.46 11.40
CA ARG A 77 22.18 -47.29 10.58
C ARG A 77 21.14 -46.43 11.29
N ARG A 78 20.83 -46.71 12.55
CA ARG A 78 19.90 -45.92 13.36
C ARG A 78 20.32 -44.45 13.46
N LEU A 79 21.61 -44.21 13.73
CA LEU A 79 22.18 -42.85 13.77
C LEU A 79 22.01 -42.12 12.44
N ASN A 80 22.29 -42.79 11.32
CA ASN A 80 22.12 -42.20 9.99
C ASN A 80 20.64 -41.91 9.67
N THR A 81 19.73 -42.80 10.02
CA THR A 81 18.28 -42.56 9.89
C THR A 81 17.84 -41.32 10.67
N LEU A 82 18.34 -41.16 11.91
CA LEU A 82 18.03 -39.99 12.73
C LEU A 82 18.61 -38.70 12.12
N ARG A 83 19.85 -38.72 11.62
CA ARG A 83 20.47 -37.58 10.90
C ARG A 83 19.64 -37.16 9.68
N THR A 84 19.18 -38.11 8.88
CA THR A 84 18.29 -37.82 7.75
C THR A 84 16.97 -37.22 8.22
N CYS A 85 16.37 -37.76 9.28
CA CYS A 85 15.11 -37.24 9.84
C CYS A 85 15.26 -35.80 10.36
N VAL A 86 16.38 -35.48 11.01
CA VAL A 86 16.73 -34.12 11.43
C VAL A 86 16.83 -33.19 10.22
N ASN A 87 17.57 -33.57 9.18
CA ASN A 87 17.70 -32.78 7.96
C ASN A 87 16.34 -32.54 7.27
N ASP A 88 15.53 -33.59 7.13
CA ASP A 88 14.19 -33.48 6.57
C ASP A 88 13.30 -32.55 7.38
N THR A 89 13.34 -32.66 8.71
CA THR A 89 12.57 -31.81 9.62
C THR A 89 12.97 -30.36 9.47
N THR A 90 14.27 -30.06 9.49
CA THR A 90 14.78 -28.70 9.28
C THR A 90 14.34 -28.15 7.93
N ARG A 91 14.50 -28.93 6.84
CA ARG A 91 14.10 -28.51 5.49
C ARG A 91 12.62 -28.15 5.42
N LEU A 92 11.76 -29.02 5.94
CA LEU A 92 10.31 -28.83 5.90
C LEU A 92 9.89 -27.62 6.74
N ARG A 93 10.47 -27.47 7.93
CA ARG A 93 10.19 -26.33 8.82
C ARG A 93 10.62 -25.00 8.20
N LEU A 94 11.85 -24.91 7.68
CA LEU A 94 12.33 -23.68 7.05
C LEU A 94 11.50 -23.31 5.83
N ASN A 95 11.07 -24.29 5.03
CA ASN A 95 10.17 -24.04 3.91
C ASN A 95 8.81 -23.51 4.37
N ALA A 96 8.23 -24.10 5.43
CA ALA A 96 6.98 -23.62 6.01
C ALA A 96 7.11 -22.18 6.56
N PHE A 97 8.21 -21.86 7.26
CA PHE A 97 8.48 -20.51 7.75
C PHE A 97 8.68 -19.52 6.60
N ALA A 98 9.39 -19.90 5.54
CA ALA A 98 9.61 -19.05 4.38
C ALA A 98 8.29 -18.72 3.67
N GLN A 99 7.47 -19.74 3.41
CA GLN A 99 6.14 -19.56 2.81
C GLN A 99 5.27 -18.65 3.68
N HIS A 100 5.26 -18.88 5.00
CA HIS A 100 4.50 -18.03 5.91
C HIS A 100 4.99 -16.58 5.90
N ALA A 101 6.31 -16.35 5.96
CA ALA A 101 6.90 -15.01 5.95
C ALA A 101 6.51 -14.25 4.67
N ILE A 102 6.71 -14.87 3.51
CA ILE A 102 6.41 -14.27 2.21
C ILE A 102 4.92 -13.95 2.10
N LEU A 103 4.04 -14.91 2.40
CA LEU A 103 2.59 -14.71 2.32
C LEU A 103 2.09 -13.66 3.30
N SER A 104 2.61 -13.65 4.53
CA SER A 104 2.21 -12.66 5.53
C SER A 104 2.62 -11.24 5.17
N ASN A 105 3.82 -11.07 4.60
CA ASN A 105 4.26 -9.77 4.14
C ASN A 105 3.44 -9.31 2.92
N LEU A 106 3.09 -10.21 1.98
CA LEU A 106 2.29 -9.87 0.81
C LEU A 106 0.83 -9.53 1.14
N ILE A 107 0.18 -10.30 2.01
CA ILE A 107 -1.25 -10.13 2.35
C ILE A 107 -1.48 -8.92 3.26
N ASN A 108 -0.58 -8.64 4.22
CA ASN A 108 -0.80 -7.57 5.20
C ASN A 108 -0.94 -6.16 4.57
N LYS A 109 -0.36 -5.89 3.39
CA LYS A 109 -0.55 -4.62 2.67
C LYS A 109 -1.89 -4.55 1.91
N GLN A 110 -2.41 -5.68 1.43
CA GLN A 110 -3.67 -5.74 0.67
C GLN A 110 -4.93 -5.61 1.54
N ALA A 111 -4.79 -5.83 2.86
CA ALA A 111 -5.89 -5.79 3.82
C ALA A 111 -6.50 -4.39 4.04
N ILE A 112 -5.88 -3.32 3.52
CA ILE A 112 -6.38 -1.95 3.66
C ILE A 112 -7.53 -1.67 2.67
N SER A 113 -7.66 -2.41 1.55
CA SER A 113 -8.63 -2.05 0.50
C SER A 113 -9.94 -2.84 0.53
N HIS A 114 -9.97 -4.17 0.69
CA HIS A 114 -11.24 -4.91 0.57
C HIS A 114 -11.36 -6.15 1.48
N SER A 115 -12.26 -6.04 2.46
CA SER A 115 -13.12 -7.05 3.12
C SER A 115 -12.92 -8.55 2.84
N SER A 116 -11.73 -9.10 3.03
CA SER A 116 -11.54 -10.55 3.18
C SER A 116 -10.29 -10.86 3.98
N SER A 117 -10.42 -10.71 5.31
CA SER A 117 -9.38 -11.06 6.28
C SER A 117 -9.11 -12.56 6.26
N ARG A 118 -8.28 -13.02 5.31
CA ARG A 118 -7.55 -14.28 5.45
C ARG A 118 -6.48 -14.06 6.50
N THR A 119 -6.87 -14.12 7.77
CA THR A 119 -5.95 -14.03 8.90
C THR A 119 -4.99 -15.21 8.84
N LEU A 120 -3.77 -14.97 8.38
CA LEU A 120 -2.71 -15.97 8.49
C LEU A 120 -2.48 -16.28 9.98
N HIS A 121 -2.18 -17.54 10.27
CA HIS A 121 -1.96 -18.00 11.63
C HIS A 121 -0.80 -17.23 12.28
N LYS A 122 -1.05 -16.53 13.39
CA LYS A 122 0.01 -15.89 14.15
C LYS A 122 0.94 -16.95 14.74
N ILE A 123 2.24 -16.86 14.42
CA ILE A 123 3.27 -17.74 14.94
C ILE A 123 3.52 -17.43 16.43
N ASP A 124 3.46 -18.46 17.29
CA ASP A 124 3.84 -18.35 18.69
C ASP A 124 5.34 -18.63 18.86
N TRP A 125 6.12 -17.56 18.98
CA TRP A 125 7.58 -17.64 19.08
C TRP A 125 8.10 -18.28 20.35
N LYS A 126 7.26 -18.45 21.39
CA LYS A 126 7.70 -19.16 22.60
C LYS A 126 7.98 -20.63 22.30
N LYS A 127 7.24 -21.24 21.37
CA LYS A 127 7.35 -22.67 21.05
C LYS A 127 8.30 -22.98 19.88
N HIS A 128 9.14 -22.02 19.52
CA HIS A 128 10.05 -22.12 18.39
C HIS A 128 11.46 -21.69 18.78
N ASP A 129 12.44 -22.15 18.01
CA ASP A 129 13.83 -21.85 18.30
C ASP A 129 14.18 -20.39 17.94
N PRO A 130 14.97 -19.68 18.76
CA PRO A 130 15.40 -18.31 18.46
C PRO A 130 16.13 -18.15 17.12
N ALA A 131 16.84 -19.19 16.64
CA ALA A 131 17.49 -19.16 15.33
C ALA A 131 16.47 -19.25 14.18
N GLU A 132 15.39 -20.02 14.34
CA GLU A 132 14.29 -20.08 13.38
C GLU A 132 13.60 -18.71 13.26
N ARG A 133 13.43 -18.01 14.39
CA ARG A 133 12.90 -16.64 14.41
C ARG A 133 13.78 -15.65 13.63
N LYS A 134 15.10 -15.73 13.79
CA LYS A 134 16.04 -14.90 13.04
C LYS A 134 15.95 -15.16 11.54
N PHE A 135 15.87 -16.42 11.13
CA PHE A 135 15.65 -16.80 9.74
C PHE A 135 14.33 -16.24 9.19
N TYR A 136 13.24 -16.37 9.95
CA TYR A 136 11.93 -15.85 9.58
C TYR A 136 11.94 -14.34 9.35
N ASN A 137 12.52 -13.57 10.27
CA ASN A 137 12.65 -12.13 10.12
C ASN A 137 13.49 -11.76 8.88
N GLY A 138 14.61 -12.45 8.65
CA GLY A 138 15.40 -12.23 7.44
C GLY A 138 14.61 -12.47 6.15
N MET A 139 13.70 -13.46 6.13
CA MET A 139 12.83 -13.69 4.97
C MET A 139 11.82 -12.56 4.75
N ILE A 140 11.32 -11.94 5.84
CA ILE A 140 10.50 -10.75 5.76
C ILE A 140 11.30 -9.61 5.11
N ASP A 141 12.50 -9.34 5.62
CA ASP A 141 13.37 -8.26 5.11
C ASP A 141 13.70 -8.46 3.62
N PHE A 142 14.00 -9.70 3.21
CA PHE A 142 14.24 -10.02 1.79
C PHE A 142 12.99 -9.84 0.93
N THR A 143 11.81 -10.15 1.46
CA THR A 143 10.54 -9.94 0.75
C THR A 143 10.27 -8.44 0.57
N GLU A 144 10.55 -7.62 1.59
CA GLU A 144 10.41 -6.17 1.51
C GLU A 144 11.40 -5.56 0.54
N LYS A 145 12.66 -5.98 0.59
CA LYS A 145 13.67 -5.55 -0.39
C LYS A 145 13.22 -5.88 -1.82
N TYR A 146 12.75 -7.10 -2.07
CA TYR A 146 12.20 -7.48 -3.37
C TYR A 146 11.04 -6.58 -3.81
N LYS A 147 10.11 -6.26 -2.89
CA LYS A 147 9.00 -5.35 -3.20
C LYS A 147 9.45 -3.96 -3.59
N MET A 148 10.49 -3.44 -2.93
CA MET A 148 11.07 -2.13 -3.25
C MET A 148 11.76 -2.16 -4.61
N ASP A 149 12.61 -3.15 -4.85
CA ASP A 149 13.38 -3.30 -6.09
C ASP A 149 12.46 -3.43 -7.32
N VAL A 150 11.33 -4.11 -7.18
CA VAL A 150 10.34 -4.32 -8.25
C VAL A 150 9.26 -3.23 -8.29
N GLN A 151 9.31 -2.25 -7.37
CA GLN A 151 8.25 -1.25 -7.20
C GLN A 151 6.85 -1.88 -7.16
N TRP A 152 6.72 -2.94 -6.37
CA TRP A 152 5.53 -3.80 -6.30
C TRP A 152 4.23 -3.00 -6.06
N ASP A 153 4.30 -1.92 -5.29
CA ASP A 153 3.17 -1.04 -5.01
C ASP A 153 2.64 -0.38 -6.29
N GLY A 154 3.53 0.18 -7.12
CA GLY A 154 3.17 0.74 -8.43
C GLY A 154 2.64 -0.29 -9.42
N LEU A 155 3.11 -1.55 -9.33
CA LEU A 155 2.57 -2.64 -10.14
C LEU A 155 1.12 -2.99 -9.79
N LEU A 156 0.73 -2.85 -8.52
CA LEU A 156 -0.64 -3.15 -8.07
C LEU A 156 -1.58 -1.95 -8.17
N ASN A 157 -1.08 -0.75 -7.85
CA ASN A 157 -1.91 0.45 -7.71
C ASN A 157 -1.87 1.35 -8.95
N GLY A 158 -1.07 0.98 -9.96
CA GLY A 158 -0.85 1.77 -11.18
C GLY A 158 0.16 2.91 -10.98
N PRO A 159 0.73 3.44 -12.08
CA PRO A 159 1.75 4.49 -12.03
C PRO A 159 1.28 5.82 -11.42
N ASP A 160 -0.03 6.03 -11.30
CA ASP A 160 -0.61 7.27 -10.76
C ASP A 160 -0.80 7.28 -9.23
N ASN A 161 -0.55 6.15 -8.56
CA ASN A 161 -0.65 6.04 -7.09
C ASN A 161 0.70 6.08 -6.36
N PHE A 162 1.79 6.42 -7.06
CA PHE A 162 3.05 6.77 -6.39
C PHE A 162 2.87 8.10 -5.65
N ILE A 163 2.22 8.07 -4.49
CA ILE A 163 2.53 9.04 -3.44
C ILE A 163 3.89 8.59 -2.94
N GLU A 164 4.93 9.14 -3.54
CA GLU A 164 6.26 9.14 -2.97
C GLU A 164 6.10 9.88 -1.63
N GLU A 165 5.84 9.14 -0.56
CA GLU A 165 6.05 9.61 0.80
C GLU A 165 7.57 9.69 0.96
N ILE A 166 8.17 10.65 0.26
CA ILE A 166 9.53 11.07 0.51
C ILE A 166 9.45 11.62 1.92
N GLU A 167 9.90 10.83 2.89
CA GLU A 167 10.41 11.37 4.14
C GLU A 167 11.61 12.25 3.75
N ILE A 168 11.32 13.49 3.34
CA ILE A 168 12.34 14.52 3.27
C ILE A 168 12.67 14.75 4.74
N ALA A 169 13.72 14.09 5.21
CA ALA A 169 14.43 14.49 6.41
C ALA A 169 14.92 15.92 6.15
N THR A 170 14.05 16.88 6.40
CA THR A 170 14.36 18.29 6.35
C THR A 170 15.25 18.56 7.54
N ASN A 171 16.55 18.30 7.38
CA ASN A 171 17.62 18.86 8.21
C ASN A 171 17.73 20.38 7.97
N HIS A 172 16.61 21.06 7.76
CA HIS A 172 16.50 22.50 7.66
C HIS A 172 15.95 22.95 9.00
N MET A 173 16.88 23.25 9.90
CA MET A 173 16.64 23.95 11.14
C MET A 173 15.79 25.19 10.84
N ASN A 174 14.54 25.18 11.27
CA ASN A 174 13.60 26.27 11.10
C ASN A 174 14.12 27.49 11.91
N LEU A 175 14.05 28.68 11.31
CA LEU A 175 14.65 29.93 11.80
C LEU A 175 14.22 30.33 13.23
N GLN A 176 13.18 29.67 13.75
CA GLN A 176 12.64 29.76 15.10
C GLN A 176 13.59 29.22 16.19
N GLU A 177 14.57 28.36 15.86
CA GLU A 177 15.55 27.84 16.84
C GLU A 177 16.57 28.91 17.30
N PHE A 178 16.69 30.04 16.59
CA PHE A 178 17.66 31.09 16.92
C PHE A 178 17.13 32.16 17.90
N ASN A 179 15.85 32.11 18.27
CA ASN A 179 15.29 33.03 19.26
C ASN A 179 15.08 32.26 20.57
N GLY A 180 16.12 32.23 21.40
CA GLY A 180 16.24 31.37 22.57
C GLY A 180 15.33 31.74 23.75
N ASN A 181 14.01 31.76 23.54
CA ASN A 181 13.01 31.79 24.59
C ASN A 181 11.77 31.00 24.14
N GLU A 182 11.36 30.06 24.99
CA GLU A 182 10.09 29.33 25.04
C GLU A 182 10.04 27.92 24.40
N GLU A 183 9.97 26.97 25.33
CA GLU A 183 9.55 25.58 25.22
C GLU A 183 8.17 25.47 24.59
N LEU A 184 8.06 25.06 23.31
CA LEU A 184 6.79 24.62 22.75
C LEU A 184 6.93 23.45 21.76
N ASP A 185 6.13 22.44 22.09
CA ASP A 185 5.75 21.23 21.39
C ASP A 185 5.23 21.55 19.98
N ILE A 186 5.95 21.16 18.92
CA ILE A 186 5.48 21.35 17.53
C ILE A 186 5.66 20.05 16.75
N LYS A 187 4.66 19.17 16.89
CA LYS A 187 4.27 18.25 15.81
C LYS A 187 3.73 19.08 14.65
N ASN A 188 4.61 19.59 13.78
CA ASN A 188 4.19 20.11 12.48
C ASN A 188 3.90 18.93 11.54
N THR A 189 2.80 18.22 11.80
CA THR A 189 2.12 17.48 10.74
C THR A 189 1.49 18.52 9.83
N ILE A 190 2.13 18.80 8.70
CA ILE A 190 1.49 19.52 7.61
C ILE A 190 0.25 18.69 7.25
N PRO A 191 -0.98 19.23 7.32
CA PRO A 191 -2.12 18.53 6.78
C PRO A 191 -1.87 18.41 5.29
N ILE A 192 -1.59 17.21 4.82
CA ILE A 192 -1.71 16.86 3.42
C ILE A 192 -3.11 17.32 3.04
N LYS A 193 -3.22 18.30 2.13
CA LYS A 193 -4.48 18.54 1.43
C LYS A 193 -4.78 17.22 0.75
N SER A 194 -5.63 16.42 1.39
CA SER A 194 -6.34 15.33 0.74
C SER A 194 -6.94 15.96 -0.50
N LYS A 195 -6.37 15.66 -1.67
CA LYS A 195 -7.07 15.90 -2.91
C LYS A 195 -8.35 15.09 -2.76
N GLU A 196 -9.49 15.76 -2.68
CA GLU A 196 -10.79 15.14 -2.41
C GLU A 196 -10.96 13.93 -3.34
N ILE A 197 -10.82 12.72 -2.80
CA ILE A 197 -11.00 11.46 -3.54
C ILE A 197 -12.49 11.20 -3.83
N ASN A 198 -13.40 12.04 -3.31
CA ASN A 198 -14.82 12.00 -3.61
C ASN A 198 -15.24 13.17 -4.52
N ARG A 199 -14.61 13.33 -5.69
CA ARG A 199 -15.39 13.86 -6.81
C ARG A 199 -16.26 12.72 -7.30
N GLU A 200 -17.52 12.74 -6.88
CA GLU A 200 -18.58 11.96 -7.51
C GLU A 200 -18.43 12.17 -9.03
N TRP A 201 -18.07 11.11 -9.75
CA TRP A 201 -17.94 11.16 -11.19
C TRP A 201 -19.32 11.52 -11.74
N LYS A 202 -19.50 12.79 -12.09
CA LYS A 202 -20.65 13.23 -12.88
C LYS A 202 -20.36 12.78 -14.30
N ASP A 203 -21.06 11.74 -14.71
CA ASP A 203 -21.07 11.27 -16.08
C ASP A 203 -21.36 12.47 -16.99
N PRO A 204 -20.40 12.88 -17.84
CA PRO A 204 -20.64 13.94 -18.80
C PRO A 204 -21.77 13.49 -19.74
N GLU A 205 -22.85 14.28 -19.84
CA GLU A 205 -23.97 13.98 -20.74
C GLU A 205 -23.54 13.88 -22.22
N TYR A 206 -22.34 14.34 -22.55
CA TYR A 206 -21.66 14.20 -23.83
C TYR A 206 -20.31 13.53 -23.61
N ASP A 207 -20.17 12.27 -24.02
CA ASP A 207 -18.86 11.63 -24.10
C ASP A 207 -18.13 12.04 -25.39
N ASP A 208 -16.84 11.73 -25.47
CA ASP A 208 -16.05 12.06 -26.67
C ASP A 208 -16.53 11.29 -27.91
N GLU A 209 -17.25 10.17 -27.76
CA GLU A 209 -17.82 9.39 -28.87
C GLU A 209 -19.10 10.02 -29.44
N ASP A 210 -19.92 10.67 -28.62
CA ASP A 210 -21.06 11.48 -29.07
C ASP A 210 -20.57 12.69 -29.87
N ARG A 211 -19.48 13.32 -29.40
CA ARG A 211 -18.81 14.40 -30.13
C ARG A 211 -18.27 13.95 -31.48
N ILE A 212 -17.68 12.76 -31.55
CA ILE A 212 -17.17 12.19 -32.80
C ILE A 212 -18.33 11.84 -33.73
N ARG A 213 -19.44 11.27 -33.22
CA ARG A 213 -20.65 10.98 -34.01
C ARG A 213 -21.26 12.22 -34.66
N GLU A 214 -21.34 13.35 -33.94
CA GLU A 214 -21.81 14.62 -34.53
C GLU A 214 -20.91 15.11 -35.67
N ILE A 215 -19.59 15.01 -35.48
CA ILE A 215 -18.59 15.40 -36.49
C ILE A 215 -18.69 14.50 -37.73
N GLU A 216 -18.92 13.20 -37.53
CA GLU A 216 -19.10 12.23 -38.61
C GLU A 216 -20.45 12.37 -39.33
N GLU A 217 -21.50 12.83 -38.64
CA GLU A 217 -22.83 13.05 -39.22
C GLU A 217 -22.87 14.29 -40.13
N PHE A 218 -22.04 15.30 -39.85
CA PHE A 218 -21.92 16.50 -40.68
C PHE A 218 -20.46 16.84 -41.08
N PRO A 219 -19.82 16.01 -41.92
CA PRO A 219 -18.42 16.18 -42.29
C PRO A 219 -18.13 17.47 -43.09
N TYR A 220 -19.18 18.14 -43.58
CA TYR A 220 -19.10 19.38 -44.36
C TYR A 220 -19.36 20.67 -43.57
N GLN A 221 -19.61 20.60 -42.26
CA GLN A 221 -19.72 21.79 -41.39
C GLN A 221 -18.37 22.23 -40.80
N VAL A 222 -17.28 21.53 -41.13
CA VAL A 222 -15.91 21.93 -40.76
C VAL A 222 -15.51 23.17 -41.57
N SER A 223 -16.00 24.34 -41.14
CA SER A 223 -15.27 25.58 -41.37
C SER A 223 -13.97 25.46 -40.58
N HIS A 224 -12.83 25.51 -41.27
CA HIS A 224 -11.49 25.52 -40.69
C HIS A 224 -11.22 26.81 -39.90
N VAL A 225 -11.96 27.01 -38.80
CA VAL A 225 -11.58 27.97 -37.77
C VAL A 225 -11.10 27.16 -36.58
N PRO A 226 -9.79 27.16 -36.28
CA PRO A 226 -9.30 26.55 -35.05
C PRO A 226 -9.99 27.24 -33.87
N PRO A 227 -10.28 26.53 -32.76
CA PRO A 227 -10.74 27.20 -31.56
C PRO A 227 -9.65 28.18 -31.16
N LYS A 228 -9.98 29.48 -31.13
CA LYS A 228 -9.11 30.47 -30.51
C LYS A 228 -8.97 30.08 -29.05
N SER A 229 -7.86 29.44 -28.71
CA SER A 229 -7.34 29.32 -27.35
C SER A 229 -6.84 30.69 -26.89
N GLU A 230 -7.75 31.65 -26.79
CA GLU A 230 -7.58 32.82 -25.96
C GLU A 230 -8.61 32.70 -24.84
N LEU A 231 -8.21 32.03 -23.76
CA LEU A 231 -8.74 32.34 -22.44
C LEU A 231 -8.34 33.80 -22.15
N LYS A 232 -9.12 34.75 -22.67
CA LYS A 232 -9.20 36.06 -22.07
C LYS A 232 -9.88 35.84 -20.73
N ILE A 233 -9.07 35.84 -19.69
CA ILE A 233 -9.51 36.27 -18.37
C ILE A 233 -10.05 37.69 -18.61
N LEU A 234 -11.36 37.78 -18.88
CA LEU A 234 -12.07 39.03 -18.79
C LEU A 234 -12.03 39.38 -17.32
N ASP A 235 -11.22 40.38 -17.00
CA ASP A 235 -11.33 41.13 -15.77
C ASP A 235 -12.80 41.51 -15.58
N ARG A 236 -13.48 40.75 -14.72
CA ARG A 236 -14.74 41.17 -14.11
C ARG A 236 -14.42 42.38 -13.26
N ASN A 237 -14.45 43.57 -13.85
CA ASN A 237 -14.70 44.87 -13.19
C ASN A 237 -14.48 46.06 -14.15
N SER A 238 -14.99 46.00 -15.38
CA SER A 238 -15.34 47.21 -16.12
C SER A 238 -16.85 47.23 -16.27
N SER A 239 -17.54 47.93 -15.37
CA SER A 239 -18.96 48.29 -15.54
C SER A 239 -19.04 49.32 -16.68
N GLU A 240 -18.89 48.82 -17.91
CA GLU A 240 -19.01 49.61 -19.12
C GLU A 240 -20.50 49.75 -19.40
N LEU A 241 -21.07 50.86 -18.91
CA LEU A 241 -22.47 51.21 -19.11
C LEU A 241 -22.66 51.76 -20.53
N ARG A 242 -23.68 51.28 -21.23
CA ARG A 242 -24.03 51.71 -22.58
C ARG A 242 -25.41 52.38 -22.56
N ARG A 243 -25.49 53.57 -23.14
CA ARG A 243 -26.75 54.32 -23.26
C ARG A 243 -27.57 53.78 -24.43
N ILE A 244 -28.78 53.33 -24.16
CA ILE A 244 -29.70 52.78 -25.16
C ILE A 244 -31.02 53.54 -25.14
N LYS A 245 -31.67 53.63 -26.29
CA LYS A 245 -33.02 54.17 -26.43
C LYS A 245 -33.99 53.03 -26.70
N ILE A 246 -35.04 52.93 -25.89
CA ILE A 246 -36.03 51.85 -25.98
C ILE A 246 -37.02 52.15 -27.11
N ILE A 247 -37.20 51.19 -28.02
CA ILE A 247 -38.09 51.32 -29.18
C ILE A 247 -39.49 50.79 -28.86
N LYS A 248 -39.60 49.81 -27.95
CA LYS A 248 -40.86 49.11 -27.64
C LYS A 248 -41.05 48.98 -26.13
N ASP A 249 -42.29 49.16 -25.66
CA ASP A 249 -42.65 49.00 -24.26
C ASP A 249 -42.33 47.59 -23.76
N LEU A 250 -41.63 47.52 -22.62
CA LEU A 250 -41.34 46.28 -21.91
C LEU A 250 -42.29 46.19 -20.70
N ASN A 251 -43.18 45.19 -20.72
CA ASN A 251 -44.13 44.96 -19.63
C ASN A 251 -43.48 44.30 -18.39
N ASP A 252 -42.32 43.66 -18.58
CA ASP A 252 -41.61 42.95 -17.52
C ASP A 252 -40.43 43.78 -17.01
N PRO A 253 -40.32 44.04 -15.69
CA PRO A 253 -39.21 44.80 -15.13
C PRO A 253 -37.88 44.04 -15.30
N ILE A 254 -36.84 44.74 -15.76
CA ILE A 254 -35.50 44.18 -15.92
C ILE A 254 -34.69 44.47 -14.67
N ILE A 255 -34.03 43.46 -14.11
CA ILE A 255 -33.19 43.59 -12.93
C ILE A 255 -31.79 44.04 -13.38
N ALA A 256 -31.36 45.22 -12.92
CA ALA A 256 -30.01 45.72 -13.15
C ALA A 256 -28.96 45.01 -12.27
N GLU A 257 -27.67 45.21 -12.56
CA GLU A 257 -26.56 44.65 -11.76
C GLU A 257 -26.54 45.15 -10.31
N ASP A 258 -27.18 46.28 -10.01
CA ASP A 258 -27.38 46.83 -8.66
C ASP A 258 -28.66 46.30 -7.96
N GLY A 259 -29.36 45.34 -8.59
CA GLY A 259 -30.57 44.72 -8.05
C GLY A 259 -31.84 45.58 -8.13
N THR A 260 -31.79 46.72 -8.82
CA THR A 260 -32.95 47.59 -9.03
C THR A 260 -33.79 47.11 -10.22
N GLU A 261 -35.11 47.10 -10.06
CA GLU A 261 -36.07 46.78 -11.12
C GLU A 261 -36.33 48.01 -12.00
N LEU A 262 -35.97 47.91 -13.29
CA LEU A 262 -36.16 48.96 -14.29
C LEU A 262 -37.39 48.62 -15.16
N LEU A 263 -38.40 49.48 -15.10
CA LEU A 263 -39.53 49.47 -16.03
C LEU A 263 -39.21 50.42 -17.19
N LEU A 264 -39.15 49.88 -18.40
CA LEU A 264 -38.65 50.58 -19.59
C LEU A 264 -39.77 50.76 -20.61
N ASN A 265 -40.16 52.01 -20.86
CA ASN A 265 -41.20 52.34 -21.84
C ASN A 265 -40.56 52.83 -23.15
N ALA A 266 -41.31 52.70 -24.24
CA ALA A 266 -40.91 53.15 -25.57
C ALA A 266 -40.63 54.65 -25.56
N GLY A 267 -39.41 55.02 -25.96
CA GLY A 267 -38.92 56.39 -25.99
C GLY A 267 -37.95 56.74 -24.86
N ASP A 268 -37.84 55.91 -23.82
CA ASP A 268 -36.94 56.14 -22.70
C ASP A 268 -35.47 55.93 -23.10
N ILE A 269 -34.57 56.71 -22.48
CA ILE A 269 -33.13 56.60 -22.67
C ILE A 269 -32.51 56.21 -21.34
N GLU A 270 -32.09 54.95 -21.23
CA GLU A 270 -31.54 54.38 -19.99
C GLU A 270 -30.08 53.94 -20.19
N SER A 271 -29.31 53.93 -19.09
CA SER A 271 -27.90 53.55 -19.10
C SER A 271 -27.73 52.19 -18.43
N CYS A 272 -27.68 51.13 -19.24
CA CYS A 272 -27.62 49.74 -18.77
C CYS A 272 -26.21 49.15 -18.91
N SER A 273 -25.91 48.05 -18.23
CA SER A 273 -24.66 47.31 -18.45
C SER A 273 -24.57 46.78 -19.87
N LEU A 274 -23.34 46.62 -20.39
CA LEU A 274 -23.07 46.15 -21.74
C LEU A 274 -23.90 44.90 -22.12
N LEU A 275 -23.97 43.92 -21.22
CA LEU A 275 -24.66 42.66 -21.46
C LEU A 275 -26.17 42.84 -21.62
N VAL A 276 -26.79 43.68 -20.80
CA VAL A 276 -28.23 44.01 -20.89
C VAL A 276 -28.52 44.88 -22.12
N ALA A 277 -27.64 45.83 -22.43
CA ALA A 277 -27.78 46.69 -23.59
C ALA A 277 -27.69 45.90 -24.91
N ASP A 278 -26.71 45.00 -25.04
CA ASP A 278 -26.53 44.19 -26.25
C ASP A 278 -27.67 43.18 -26.44
N THR A 279 -28.19 42.60 -25.36
CA THR A 279 -29.37 41.71 -25.45
C THR A 279 -30.62 42.46 -25.89
N LEU A 280 -30.87 43.67 -25.38
CA LEU A 280 -32.02 44.48 -25.79
C LEU A 280 -31.92 44.98 -27.24
N ILE A 281 -30.70 45.30 -27.71
CA ILE A 281 -30.45 45.65 -29.11
C ILE A 281 -30.62 44.43 -30.02
N ALA A 282 -30.07 43.27 -29.64
CA ALA A 282 -30.20 42.03 -30.41
C ALA A 282 -31.65 41.55 -30.51
N ALA A 283 -32.45 41.75 -29.45
CA ALA A 283 -33.88 41.46 -29.44
C ALA A 283 -34.71 42.47 -30.27
N GLY A 284 -34.09 43.54 -30.78
CA GLY A 284 -34.77 44.61 -31.54
C GLY A 284 -35.68 45.48 -30.67
N LEU A 285 -35.45 45.50 -29.35
CA LEU A 285 -36.25 46.24 -28.37
C LEU A 285 -35.64 47.62 -28.06
N ALA A 286 -34.35 47.82 -28.36
CA ALA A 286 -33.63 49.07 -28.13
C ALA A 286 -32.63 49.39 -29.27
N GLU A 287 -32.26 50.67 -29.40
CA GLU A 287 -31.24 51.15 -30.34
C GLU A 287 -30.09 51.84 -29.56
N PRO A 288 -28.82 51.74 -30.02
CA PRO A 288 -27.73 52.50 -29.43
C PRO A 288 -27.99 54.01 -29.54
N ALA A 289 -28.00 54.70 -28.40
CA ALA A 289 -28.08 56.15 -28.36
C ALA A 289 -26.66 56.75 -28.32
N PRO A 290 -26.39 57.85 -29.05
CA PRO A 290 -25.12 58.57 -28.91
C PRO A 290 -25.00 59.18 -27.50
N VAL A 291 -23.76 59.30 -27.01
CA VAL A 291 -23.41 59.79 -25.67
C VAL A 291 -23.89 61.22 -25.44
#